data_AF-A0A7X6U6I5-F1
#
_entry.id   AF-A0A7X6U6I5-F1
#
_cell.length_a   1.000
_cell.length_b   1.000
_cell.length_c   1.000
_cell.angle_alpha   90.00
_cell.angle_beta   90.00
_cell.angle_gamma   90.00
#
_symmetry.space_group_name_H-M   'P 1'
#
loop_
_entity.id
_entity.type
_entity.pdbx_description
1 polymer ?
#
loop_
_entity_poly.entity_id
_entity_poly.type
_entity_poly.pdbx_seq_one_letter_code
_entity_poly.pdbx_strand_id
1 'polypeptide(L)'
;IKGPDFPTGGVIMGMSGIREAYRTGKGRIVVRARTEIEPMRNNRPRIVVHDLPYMVNKARLIERIAELVKDKKLDGISDLRDESDRSAAVRIVIELKKDANANVVLNQLYKHTQLQDAFNANMLALVPDEQGRFEPQVVNLLQSLHHYIGHQKDVVTRRTRFELEKAEARRHILEGLRIAIDNIDEVIAIIRSSRTEDIAKERLCERFAFSDKQAQHIVDMRLGRLTGLERDKLEQEYRELCEKIDYLMRVLAEEPLLMQIIKDELGQVRNRYADERRTGIEASEDDEIDDESLIQEEDIVITLTHFGYVKRMPVDTCSIQHRGGRGVSGMQTREEDFAETILTTSTHAILLFFTDAGRVYRLKGYQIPESSRQARGMAIVNLLHLEGGEKVKTVIPVTSFDQDVSLLMATRAGVVKKTELAEYANINKNGLIAVNLREGDALVGVQLAADNCDILLASRNGMAIRFGEAQVRATGRNTQGVRGIQLDDDDEVIGMVPTRADQTLLVVSDRGYGKRTELEEYRGQTRGGKGLITYRPSEKTGLLAGIALVNDDNDVILINDSGVLIRISAAEIPILGRNTQGVTLMRTREGKVVDMAVIEH
;
A
#
# COMPACT_ATOMS: atom_id res chain seq x y z
N ILE A 1 12.19 14.48 1.53
CA ILE A 1 13.06 13.62 0.68
C ILE A 1 12.39 12.25 0.62
N LYS A 2 11.90 11.82 -0.54
CA LYS A 2 11.04 10.62 -0.66
C LYS A 2 11.79 9.30 -0.41
N GLY A 3 13.02 9.19 -0.91
CA GLY A 3 13.82 7.97 -0.85
C GLY A 3 15.03 8.05 -1.78
N PRO A 4 15.93 7.04 -1.77
CA PRO A 4 17.02 6.95 -2.72
C PRO A 4 16.50 6.94 -4.16
N ASP A 5 17.31 7.41 -5.11
CA ASP A 5 17.03 7.29 -6.54
C ASP A 5 18.19 6.55 -7.22
N PHE A 6 17.87 5.45 -7.89
CA PHE A 6 18.84 4.60 -8.56
C PHE A 6 18.92 4.97 -10.06
N PRO A 7 20.13 4.99 -10.64
CA PRO A 7 20.31 5.37 -12.04
C PRO A 7 19.70 4.37 -13.03
N THR A 8 19.48 3.13 -12.59
CA THR A 8 18.90 2.03 -13.38
C THR A 8 17.37 1.97 -13.27
N GLY A 9 16.74 2.83 -12.47
CA GLY A 9 15.30 2.77 -12.21
C GLY A 9 14.94 1.67 -11.21
N GLY A 10 13.90 0.89 -11.53
CA GLY A 10 13.30 -0.07 -10.62
C GLY A 10 12.24 0.53 -9.72
N VAL A 11 11.65 -0.33 -8.89
CA VAL A 11 10.59 0.00 -7.94
C VAL A 11 11.06 -0.37 -6.55
N ILE A 12 11.18 0.62 -5.67
CA ILE A 12 11.42 0.36 -4.25
C ILE A 12 10.13 -0.16 -3.64
N MET A 13 10.24 -1.30 -2.96
CA MET A 13 9.13 -1.94 -2.26
C MET A 13 9.11 -1.44 -0.82
N GLY A 14 8.25 -0.47 -0.56
CA GLY A 14 7.97 0.10 0.74
C GLY A 14 8.90 1.20 1.24
N MET A 15 8.53 1.84 2.35
CA MET A 15 9.27 2.95 2.96
C MET A 15 9.95 2.61 4.28
N SER A 16 9.60 1.51 4.95
CA SER A 16 10.18 1.09 6.22
C SER A 16 11.73 1.11 6.20
N GLY A 17 12.34 0.46 5.22
CA GLY A 17 13.79 0.42 5.04
C GLY A 17 14.42 1.78 4.72
N ILE A 18 13.71 2.66 4.01
CA ILE A 18 14.15 4.04 3.74
C ILE A 18 14.19 4.83 5.04
N ARG A 19 13.12 4.73 5.83
CA ARG A 19 12.97 5.45 7.10
C ARG A 19 14.00 4.98 8.12
N GLU A 20 14.24 3.68 8.20
CA GLU A 20 15.27 3.11 9.05
C GLU A 20 16.66 3.66 8.67
N ALA A 21 16.99 3.65 7.37
CA ALA A 21 18.24 4.21 6.86
C ALA A 21 18.39 5.70 7.22
N TYR A 22 17.33 6.48 7.06
CA TYR A 22 17.37 7.92 7.35
C TYR A 22 17.40 8.25 8.84
N ARG A 23 16.86 7.38 9.71
CA ARG A 23 16.86 7.57 11.18
C ARG A 23 18.15 7.08 11.84
N THR A 24 18.64 5.93 11.42
CA THR A 24 19.75 5.22 12.09
C THR A 24 21.07 5.25 11.31
N GLY A 25 21.02 5.62 10.02
CA GLY A 25 22.14 5.48 9.09
C GLY A 25 22.29 4.07 8.50
N LYS A 26 21.46 3.10 8.90
CA LYS A 26 21.43 1.74 8.33
C LYS A 26 20.02 1.33 7.96
N GLY A 27 19.86 0.61 6.86
CA GLY A 27 18.54 0.11 6.48
C GLY A 27 18.59 -0.81 5.28
N ARG A 28 17.61 -1.70 5.19
CA ARG A 28 17.48 -2.64 4.08
C ARG A 28 16.38 -2.19 3.13
N ILE A 29 16.75 -1.81 1.91
CA ILE A 29 15.83 -1.25 0.91
C ILE A 29 15.65 -2.28 -0.19
N VAL A 30 14.45 -2.86 -0.29
CA VAL A 30 14.15 -3.86 -1.33
C VAL A 30 13.79 -3.15 -2.62
N VAL A 31 14.46 -3.52 -3.72
CA VAL A 31 14.26 -2.97 -5.05
C VAL A 31 13.87 -4.09 -6.00
N ARG A 32 12.81 -3.86 -6.77
CA ARG A 32 12.25 -4.80 -7.74
C ARG A 32 12.35 -4.24 -9.16
N ALA A 33 12.59 -5.11 -10.12
CA ALA A 33 12.49 -4.78 -11.54
C ALA A 33 11.04 -4.42 -11.92
N ARG A 34 10.86 -3.45 -12.80
CA ARG A 34 9.58 -3.14 -13.43
C ARG A 34 9.29 -4.17 -14.51
N THR A 35 8.17 -4.86 -14.36
CA THR A 35 7.75 -5.91 -15.29
C THR A 35 6.32 -5.70 -15.76
N GLU A 36 6.02 -6.20 -16.95
CA GLU A 36 4.69 -6.19 -17.53
C GLU A 36 4.34 -7.58 -18.07
N ILE A 37 3.08 -7.99 -17.93
CA ILE A 37 2.58 -9.25 -18.49
C ILE A 37 1.82 -8.93 -19.77
N GLU A 38 2.31 -9.43 -20.90
CA GLU A 38 1.71 -9.17 -22.21
C GLU A 38 1.17 -10.47 -22.84
N PRO A 39 0.03 -10.42 -23.56
CA PRO A 39 -0.46 -11.56 -24.33
C PRO A 39 0.27 -11.69 -25.69
N MET A 40 0.64 -12.91 -26.09
CA MET A 40 1.17 -13.22 -27.43
C MET A 40 0.10 -13.75 -28.40
N ARG A 41 0.42 -13.74 -29.71
CA ARG A 41 -0.43 -14.17 -30.84
C ARG A 41 -0.95 -15.62 -30.83
N ASN A 42 -0.63 -16.43 -29.81
CA ASN A 42 -1.08 -17.82 -29.65
C ASN A 42 -1.72 -18.10 -28.28
N ASN A 43 -2.28 -17.07 -27.63
CA ASN A 43 -2.84 -17.13 -26.27
C ASN A 43 -1.82 -17.56 -25.19
N ARG A 44 -0.53 -17.34 -25.45
CA ARG A 44 0.55 -17.55 -24.48
C ARG A 44 0.89 -16.22 -23.80
N PRO A 45 1.02 -16.16 -22.46
CA PRO A 45 1.51 -14.96 -21.81
C PRO A 45 3.04 -14.86 -21.92
N ARG A 46 3.56 -13.63 -21.90
CA ARG A 46 4.99 -13.34 -21.72
C ARG A 46 5.19 -12.30 -20.63
N ILE A 47 6.31 -12.39 -19.93
CA ILE A 47 6.75 -11.37 -18.97
C ILE A 47 7.84 -10.55 -19.66
N VAL A 48 7.65 -9.24 -19.69
CA VAL A 48 8.63 -8.29 -20.22
C VAL A 48 9.23 -7.52 -19.05
N VAL A 49 10.55 -7.53 -18.94
CA VAL A 49 11.31 -6.79 -17.93
C VAL A 49 11.87 -5.52 -18.56
N HIS A 50 11.50 -4.36 -18.00
CA HIS A 50 11.81 -3.04 -18.55
C HIS A 50 13.00 -2.35 -17.87
N ASP A 51 13.33 -2.74 -16.64
CA ASP A 51 14.49 -2.25 -15.90
C ASP A 51 15.01 -3.32 -14.93
N LEU A 52 16.15 -3.06 -14.27
CA LEU A 52 16.76 -3.98 -13.32
C LEU A 52 17.14 -3.25 -12.02
N PRO A 53 17.13 -3.96 -10.87
CA PRO A 53 17.67 -3.41 -9.63
C PRO A 53 19.13 -2.95 -9.80
N TYR A 54 19.53 -1.98 -8.98
CA TYR A 54 20.86 -1.37 -9.07
C TYR A 54 21.98 -2.40 -8.93
N MET A 55 23.02 -2.29 -9.76
CA MET A 55 24.18 -3.19 -9.84
C MET A 55 23.88 -4.64 -10.27
N VAL A 56 22.68 -4.96 -10.74
CA VAL A 56 22.38 -6.29 -11.28
C VAL A 56 22.93 -6.42 -12.70
N ASN A 57 23.71 -7.49 -12.94
CA ASN A 57 24.24 -7.79 -14.26
C ASN A 57 23.21 -8.58 -15.09
N LYS A 58 22.77 -7.98 -16.21
CA LYS A 58 21.77 -8.58 -17.10
C LYS A 58 22.15 -9.97 -17.62
N ALA A 59 23.39 -10.16 -18.09
CA ALA A 59 23.82 -11.45 -18.65
C ALA A 59 23.82 -12.56 -17.59
N ARG A 60 24.33 -12.27 -16.39
CA ARG A 60 24.30 -13.22 -15.26
C ARG A 60 22.88 -13.54 -14.79
N LEU A 61 21.98 -12.56 -14.82
CA LEU A 61 20.58 -12.76 -14.48
C LEU A 61 19.91 -13.74 -15.45
N ILE A 62 20.13 -13.57 -16.76
CA ILE A 62 19.59 -14.44 -17.80
C ILE A 62 20.16 -15.86 -17.67
N GLU A 63 21.47 -15.98 -17.48
CA GLU A 63 22.14 -17.27 -17.22
C GLU A 63 21.54 -17.97 -16.00
N ARG A 64 21.34 -17.22 -14.91
CA ARG A 64 20.73 -17.75 -13.69
C ARG A 64 19.29 -18.23 -13.88
N ILE A 65 18.48 -17.49 -14.63
CA ILE A 65 17.12 -17.93 -14.96
C ILE A 65 17.16 -19.23 -15.76
N ALA A 66 18.04 -19.33 -16.76
CA ALA A 66 18.19 -20.54 -17.57
C ALA A 66 18.63 -21.76 -16.74
N GLU A 67 19.56 -21.59 -15.79
CA GLU A 67 19.93 -22.63 -14.82
C GLU A 67 18.74 -23.09 -13.99
N LEU A 68 17.97 -22.15 -13.42
CA LEU A 68 16.82 -22.47 -12.57
C LEU A 68 15.69 -23.19 -13.33
N VAL A 69 15.52 -22.90 -14.62
CA VAL A 69 14.59 -23.63 -15.50
C VAL A 69 15.10 -25.04 -15.76
N LYS A 70 16.40 -25.19 -16.06
CA LYS A 70 17.03 -26.51 -16.28
C LYS A 70 16.96 -27.41 -15.04
N ASP A 71 17.16 -26.83 -13.86
CA ASP A 71 17.08 -27.51 -12.56
C ASP A 71 15.63 -27.77 -12.10
N LYS A 72 14.63 -27.40 -12.91
CA LYS A 72 13.19 -27.48 -12.58
C LYS A 72 12.79 -26.74 -11.29
N LYS A 73 13.56 -25.72 -10.90
CA LYS A 73 13.21 -24.82 -9.78
C LYS A 73 12.23 -23.73 -10.23
N LEU A 74 12.29 -23.34 -11.49
CA LEU A 74 11.29 -22.50 -12.16
C LEU A 74 10.61 -23.34 -13.23
N ASP A 75 9.30 -23.55 -13.10
CA ASP A 75 8.48 -24.18 -14.13
C ASP A 75 7.56 -23.15 -14.80
N GLY A 76 7.04 -23.47 -15.98
CA GLY A 76 6.17 -22.58 -16.74
C GLY A 76 6.89 -21.63 -17.68
N ILE A 77 8.23 -21.58 -17.68
CA ILE A 77 9.03 -20.85 -18.67
C ILE A 77 9.32 -21.76 -19.85
N SER A 78 9.19 -21.22 -21.06
CA SER A 78 9.35 -21.95 -22.32
C SER A 78 10.49 -21.41 -23.17
N ASP A 79 10.72 -20.10 -23.16
CA ASP A 79 11.83 -19.45 -23.85
C ASP A 79 12.25 -18.17 -23.09
N LEU A 80 13.49 -17.74 -23.27
CA LEU A 80 14.09 -16.58 -22.62
C LEU A 80 14.98 -15.83 -23.62
N ARG A 81 14.67 -14.56 -23.88
CA ARG A 81 15.38 -13.75 -24.88
C ARG A 81 15.75 -12.37 -24.34
N ASP A 82 16.91 -11.86 -24.76
CA ASP A 82 17.31 -10.46 -24.56
C ASP A 82 17.02 -9.68 -25.85
N GLU A 83 16.03 -8.80 -25.79
CA GLU A 83 15.61 -7.92 -26.88
C GLU A 83 16.05 -6.46 -26.62
N SER A 84 17.05 -6.25 -25.76
CA SER A 84 17.54 -4.90 -25.46
C SER A 84 18.26 -4.29 -26.67
N ASP A 85 18.02 -3.00 -26.93
CA ASP A 85 18.60 -2.27 -28.05
C ASP A 85 18.94 -0.81 -27.69
N ARG A 86 19.15 0.05 -28.69
CA ARG A 86 19.43 1.49 -28.46
C ARG A 86 18.21 2.27 -27.96
N SER A 87 16.99 1.79 -28.20
CA SER A 87 15.74 2.42 -27.77
C SER A 87 15.27 1.93 -26.40
N ALA A 88 15.56 0.67 -26.04
CA ALA A 88 15.24 0.06 -24.75
C ALA A 88 16.51 -0.53 -24.11
N ALA A 89 17.05 0.18 -23.10
CA ALA A 89 18.28 -0.22 -22.42
C ALA A 89 18.19 -1.61 -21.75
N VAL A 90 17.00 -1.97 -21.27
CA VAL A 90 16.68 -3.31 -20.77
C VAL A 90 15.34 -3.74 -21.37
N ARG A 91 15.35 -4.85 -22.10
CA ARG A 91 14.15 -5.56 -22.54
C ARG A 91 14.40 -7.06 -22.51
N ILE A 92 14.11 -7.70 -21.38
CA ILE A 92 14.22 -9.16 -21.26
C ILE A 92 12.82 -9.74 -21.45
N VAL A 93 12.68 -10.67 -22.39
CA VAL A 93 11.41 -11.31 -22.71
C VAL A 93 11.44 -12.76 -22.25
N ILE A 94 10.53 -13.09 -21.34
CA ILE A 94 10.35 -14.42 -20.77
C ILE A 94 9.04 -14.98 -21.31
N GLU A 95 9.11 -15.94 -22.23
CA GLU A 95 7.91 -16.59 -22.76
C GLU A 95 7.46 -17.71 -21.85
N LEU A 96 6.15 -17.78 -21.60
CA LEU A 96 5.57 -18.81 -20.75
C LEU A 96 4.91 -19.94 -21.56
N LYS A 97 4.78 -21.11 -20.91
CA LYS A 97 3.99 -22.24 -21.41
C LYS A 97 2.50 -21.86 -21.45
N LYS A 98 1.70 -22.54 -22.27
CA LYS A 98 0.27 -22.20 -22.50
C LYS A 98 -0.58 -22.28 -21.22
N ASP A 99 -0.22 -23.17 -20.31
CA ASP A 99 -0.90 -23.52 -19.08
C ASP A 99 -0.31 -22.85 -17.84
N ALA A 100 0.75 -22.06 -18.00
CA ALA A 100 1.44 -21.42 -16.88
C ALA A 100 0.72 -20.13 -16.42
N ASN A 101 0.51 -19.99 -15.11
CA ASN A 101 0.02 -18.74 -14.53
C ASN A 101 1.16 -17.70 -14.44
N ALA A 102 1.05 -16.62 -15.21
CA ALA A 102 2.08 -15.61 -15.33
C ALA A 102 2.45 -14.93 -14.00
N ASN A 103 1.46 -14.70 -13.13
CA ASN A 103 1.70 -14.08 -11.82
C ASN A 103 2.48 -15.01 -10.89
N VAL A 104 2.21 -16.32 -10.94
CA VAL A 104 2.93 -17.31 -10.14
C VAL A 104 4.39 -17.40 -10.58
N VAL A 105 4.63 -17.48 -11.90
CA VAL A 105 5.99 -17.51 -12.45
C VAL A 105 6.74 -16.22 -12.13
N LEU A 106 6.09 -15.06 -12.25
CA LEU A 106 6.68 -13.76 -11.91
C LEU A 106 7.09 -13.69 -10.42
N ASN A 107 6.24 -14.18 -9.52
CA ASN A 107 6.57 -14.24 -8.09
C ASN A 107 7.73 -15.19 -7.79
N GLN A 108 7.79 -16.34 -8.46
CA GLN A 108 8.92 -17.26 -8.34
C GLN A 108 10.21 -16.63 -8.88
N LEU A 109 10.14 -15.90 -9.99
CA LEU A 109 11.25 -15.12 -10.55
C LEU A 109 11.76 -14.09 -9.53
N TYR A 110 10.88 -13.31 -8.89
CA TYR A 110 11.31 -12.39 -7.83
C TYR A 110 11.95 -13.08 -6.63
N LYS A 111 11.45 -14.26 -6.26
CA LYS A 111 11.95 -15.01 -5.09
C LYS A 111 13.33 -15.64 -5.33
N HIS A 112 13.60 -16.10 -6.56
CA HIS A 112 14.75 -16.93 -6.87
C HIS A 112 15.84 -16.26 -7.71
N THR A 113 15.60 -15.03 -8.16
CA THR A 113 16.51 -14.28 -9.04
C THR A 113 16.72 -12.85 -8.53
N GLN A 114 17.71 -12.16 -9.10
CA GLN A 114 17.99 -10.76 -8.79
C GLN A 114 17.04 -9.77 -9.49
N LEU A 115 15.89 -10.23 -10.02
CA LEU A 115 14.79 -9.32 -10.38
C LEU A 115 14.19 -8.63 -9.15
N GLN A 116 14.42 -9.17 -7.96
CA GLN A 116 14.23 -8.47 -6.70
C GLN A 116 15.50 -8.63 -5.87
N ASP A 117 16.09 -7.52 -5.45
CA ASP A 117 17.30 -7.54 -4.64
C ASP A 117 17.19 -6.52 -3.49
N ALA A 118 18.02 -6.67 -2.47
CA ALA A 118 18.05 -5.76 -1.33
C ALA A 118 19.31 -4.90 -1.38
N PHE A 119 19.10 -3.58 -1.46
CA PHE A 119 20.14 -2.59 -1.24
C PHE A 119 20.28 -2.32 0.26
N ASN A 120 21.38 -2.77 0.86
CA ASN A 120 21.67 -2.55 2.28
C ASN A 120 22.42 -1.24 2.45
N ALA A 121 21.71 -0.19 2.86
CA ALA A 121 22.28 1.12 3.14
C ALA A 121 23.09 1.09 4.44
N ASN A 122 24.29 1.66 4.39
CA ASN A 122 25.14 1.92 5.55
C ASN A 122 25.85 3.27 5.36
N MET A 123 25.32 4.31 6.00
CA MET A 123 25.77 5.70 5.91
C MET A 123 26.95 5.92 6.87
N LEU A 124 28.12 5.39 6.50
CA LEU A 124 29.36 5.57 7.24
C LEU A 124 30.14 6.76 6.65
N ALA A 125 30.52 7.73 7.50
CA ALA A 125 31.29 8.90 7.11
C ALA A 125 32.38 9.21 8.13
N LEU A 126 33.36 10.02 7.72
CA LEU A 126 34.36 10.60 8.62
C LEU A 126 33.81 11.90 9.20
N VAL A 127 33.60 11.92 10.51
CA VAL A 127 33.01 13.06 11.25
C VAL A 127 34.08 13.64 12.18
N PRO A 128 34.23 14.97 12.25
CA PRO A 128 35.18 15.58 13.18
C PRO A 128 34.71 15.41 14.64
N ASP A 129 35.63 15.00 15.51
CA ASP A 129 35.46 14.99 16.97
C ASP A 129 35.56 16.42 17.55
N GLU A 130 35.35 16.56 18.86
CA GLU A 130 35.46 17.85 19.56
C GLU A 130 36.86 18.49 19.45
N GLN A 131 37.89 17.70 19.12
CA GLN A 131 39.27 18.15 18.91
C GLN A 131 39.61 18.37 17.43
N GLY A 132 38.63 18.24 16.52
CA GLY A 132 38.78 18.45 15.08
C GLY A 132 39.43 17.29 14.33
N ARG A 133 39.57 16.10 14.94
CA ARG A 133 40.09 14.89 14.30
C ARG A 133 38.94 14.10 13.69
N PHE A 134 39.16 13.51 12.51
CA PHE A 134 38.11 12.78 11.81
C PHE A 134 38.05 11.31 12.24
N GLU A 135 36.87 10.88 12.66
CA GLU A 135 36.60 9.50 13.08
C GLU A 135 35.45 8.88 12.28
N PRO A 136 35.51 7.56 11.97
CA PRO A 136 34.45 6.88 11.24
C PRO A 136 33.21 6.70 12.12
N GLN A 137 32.10 7.31 11.72
CA GLN A 137 30.83 7.25 12.44
C GLN A 137 29.68 6.96 11.48
N VAL A 138 28.73 6.15 11.94
CA VAL A 138 27.45 5.96 11.23
C VAL A 138 26.61 7.21 11.48
N VAL A 139 26.25 7.89 10.40
CA VAL A 139 25.47 9.13 10.44
C VAL A 139 24.10 8.93 9.81
N ASN A 140 23.09 9.51 10.43
CA ASN A 140 21.76 9.54 9.84
C ASN A 140 21.59 10.71 8.86
N LEU A 141 20.43 10.80 8.20
CA LEU A 141 20.20 11.82 7.16
C LEU A 141 20.27 13.25 7.74
N LEU A 142 19.72 13.46 8.94
CA LEU A 142 19.71 14.76 9.59
C LEU A 142 21.14 15.22 9.93
N GLN A 143 21.93 14.34 10.54
CA GLN A 143 23.33 14.60 10.88
C GLN A 143 24.15 14.90 9.62
N SER A 144 23.96 14.12 8.55
CA SER A 144 24.64 14.34 7.27
C SER A 144 24.36 15.73 6.70
N LEU A 145 23.09 16.16 6.72
CA LEU A 145 22.68 17.49 6.27
C LEU A 145 23.23 18.60 7.18
N HIS A 146 23.25 18.41 8.50
CA HIS A 146 23.86 19.35 9.43
C HIS A 146 25.35 19.55 9.16
N HIS A 147 26.12 18.48 8.95
CA HIS A 147 27.54 18.58 8.62
C HIS A 147 27.76 19.29 7.28
N TYR A 148 26.96 18.96 6.26
CA TYR A 148 27.05 19.63 4.96
C TYR A 148 26.76 21.14 5.06
N ILE A 149 25.69 21.53 5.77
CA ILE A 149 25.34 22.94 5.96
C ILE A 149 26.42 23.65 6.78
N GLY A 150 26.96 23.01 7.83
CA GLY A 150 28.08 23.54 8.60
C GLY A 150 29.32 23.81 7.73
N HIS A 151 29.66 22.87 6.85
CA HIS A 151 30.73 23.06 5.88
C HIS A 151 30.43 24.22 4.90
N GLN A 152 29.20 24.35 4.40
CA GLN A 152 28.83 25.50 3.55
C GLN A 152 28.99 26.82 4.29
N LYS A 153 28.61 26.90 5.57
CA LYS A 153 28.84 28.10 6.40
C LYS A 153 30.32 28.45 6.49
N ASP A 154 31.20 27.47 6.75
CA ASP A 154 32.65 27.71 6.81
C ASP A 154 33.20 28.21 5.47
N VAL A 155 32.86 27.53 4.37
CA VAL A 155 33.31 27.91 3.02
C VAL A 155 32.88 29.33 2.66
N VAL A 156 31.60 29.67 2.87
CA VAL A 156 31.07 31.01 2.58
C VAL A 156 31.73 32.04 3.49
N THR A 157 31.89 31.76 4.78
CA THR A 157 32.57 32.67 5.73
C THR A 157 34.01 32.95 5.30
N ARG A 158 34.78 31.92 4.95
CA ARG A 158 36.17 32.06 4.50
C ARG A 158 36.27 32.84 3.21
N ARG A 159 35.38 32.58 2.25
CA ARG A 159 35.29 33.34 1.00
C ARG A 159 34.98 34.81 1.27
N THR A 160 33.99 35.10 2.11
CA THR A 160 33.59 36.47 2.47
C THR A 160 34.72 37.21 3.20
N ARG A 161 35.44 36.56 4.13
CA ARG A 161 36.62 37.14 4.79
C ARG A 161 37.74 37.48 3.81
N PHE A 162 38.05 36.56 2.90
CA PHE A 162 39.05 36.80 1.87
C PHE A 162 38.68 37.98 0.96
N GLU A 163 37.41 38.08 0.57
CA GLU A 163 36.92 39.22 -0.21
C GLU A 163 36.95 40.53 0.58
N LEU A 164 36.64 40.48 1.88
CA LEU A 164 36.69 41.64 2.78
C LEU A 164 38.12 42.15 2.93
N GLU A 165 39.08 41.28 3.28
CA GLU A 165 40.50 41.63 3.41
C GLU A 165 41.04 42.27 2.12
N LYS A 166 40.66 41.72 0.96
CA LYS A 166 41.06 42.27 -0.34
C LYS A 166 40.43 43.65 -0.58
N ALA A 167 39.16 43.83 -0.23
CA ALA A 167 38.46 45.10 -0.39
C ALA A 167 39.02 46.18 0.56
N GLU A 168 39.29 45.83 1.82
CA GLU A 168 39.88 46.73 2.82
C GLU A 168 41.29 47.15 2.43
N ALA A 169 42.12 46.22 1.97
CA ALA A 169 43.46 46.52 1.46
C ALA A 169 43.39 47.51 0.29
N ARG A 170 42.42 47.34 -0.62
CA ARG A 170 42.21 48.27 -1.75
C ARG A 170 41.69 49.63 -1.29
N ARG A 171 40.71 49.67 -0.38
CA ARG A 171 40.15 50.90 0.19
C ARG A 171 41.26 51.73 0.86
N HIS A 172 42.12 51.09 1.63
CA HIS A 172 43.26 51.74 2.29
C HIS A 172 44.22 52.41 1.29
N ILE A 173 44.51 51.79 0.15
CA ILE A 173 45.31 52.44 -0.90
C ILE A 173 44.57 53.63 -1.51
N LEU A 174 43.28 53.49 -1.82
CA LEU A 174 42.49 54.57 -2.40
C LEU A 174 42.36 55.76 -1.46
N GLU A 175 42.22 55.53 -0.15
CA GLU A 175 42.17 56.58 0.87
C GLU A 175 43.45 57.42 0.87
N GLY A 176 44.63 56.77 0.82
CA GLY A 176 45.92 57.46 0.70
C GLY A 176 46.02 58.26 -0.60
N LEU A 177 45.57 57.70 -1.72
CA LEU A 177 45.56 58.40 -3.01
C LEU A 177 44.61 59.61 -3.01
N ARG A 178 43.44 59.54 -2.37
CA ARG A 178 42.50 60.67 -2.24
C ARG A 178 43.15 61.83 -1.49
N ILE A 179 43.72 61.56 -0.32
CA ILE A 179 44.43 62.57 0.49
C ILE A 179 45.60 63.17 -0.31
N ALA A 180 46.35 62.33 -1.04
CA ALA A 180 47.47 62.79 -1.86
C ALA A 180 47.03 63.68 -3.03
N ILE A 181 45.91 63.36 -3.70
CA ILE A 181 45.36 64.17 -4.80
C ILE A 181 44.82 65.51 -4.27
N ASP A 182 44.20 65.52 -3.09
CA ASP A 182 43.70 66.75 -2.46
C ASP A 182 44.83 67.70 -2.03
N ASN A 183 46.04 67.16 -1.78
CA ASN A 183 47.22 67.92 -1.35
C ASN A 183 48.38 67.80 -2.36
N ILE A 184 48.07 67.72 -3.66
CA ILE A 184 49.03 67.30 -4.68
C ILE A 184 50.27 68.20 -4.79
N ASP A 185 50.13 69.51 -4.60
CA ASP A 185 51.25 70.44 -4.69
C ASP A 185 52.30 70.19 -3.58
N GLU A 186 51.83 69.90 -2.37
CA GLU A 186 52.69 69.58 -1.23
C GLU A 186 53.36 68.20 -1.40
N VAL A 187 52.62 67.22 -1.90
CA VAL A 187 53.16 65.88 -2.23
C VAL A 187 54.25 65.99 -3.30
N ILE A 188 54.03 66.75 -4.37
CA ILE A 188 55.03 66.98 -5.44
C ILE A 188 56.25 67.71 -4.87
N ALA A 189 56.08 68.70 -4.00
CA ALA A 189 57.19 69.41 -3.38
C ALA A 189 58.06 68.48 -2.51
N ILE A 190 57.46 67.57 -1.74
CA ILE A 190 58.17 66.57 -0.94
C ILE A 190 58.93 65.60 -1.85
N ILE A 191 58.30 65.08 -2.91
CA ILE A 191 58.94 64.15 -3.85
C ILE A 191 60.10 64.84 -4.59
N ARG A 192 59.91 66.03 -5.13
CA ARG A 192 60.95 66.77 -5.89
C ARG A 192 62.13 67.20 -5.04
N SER A 193 61.93 67.46 -3.74
CA SER A 193 63.00 67.86 -2.82
C SER A 193 63.76 66.68 -2.20
N SER A 194 63.27 65.45 -2.40
CA SER A 194 63.89 64.23 -1.86
C SER A 194 64.88 63.63 -2.87
N ARG A 195 66.04 63.15 -2.38
CA ARG A 195 67.12 62.63 -3.25
C ARG A 195 66.89 61.21 -3.76
N THR A 196 66.10 60.43 -3.03
CA THR A 196 65.76 59.04 -3.36
C THR A 196 64.28 58.80 -3.07
N GLU A 197 63.73 57.75 -3.68
CA GLU A 197 62.36 57.30 -3.46
C GLU A 197 62.10 56.91 -1.99
N ASP A 198 63.04 56.23 -1.33
CA ASP A 198 62.89 55.84 0.08
C ASP A 198 62.78 57.06 1.00
N ILE A 199 63.58 58.11 0.76
CA ILE A 199 63.49 59.38 1.53
C ILE A 199 62.15 60.07 1.25
N ALA A 200 61.66 60.04 0.01
CA ALA A 200 60.36 60.62 -0.33
C ALA A 200 59.23 59.89 0.41
N LYS A 201 59.25 58.55 0.44
CA LYS A 201 58.27 57.73 1.17
C LYS A 201 58.27 58.03 2.66
N GLU A 202 59.44 58.02 3.31
CA GLU A 202 59.57 58.30 4.75
C GLU A 202 58.97 59.67 5.11
N ARG A 203 59.30 60.71 4.33
CA ARG A 203 58.76 62.06 4.55
C ARG A 203 57.26 62.17 4.28
N LEU A 204 56.73 61.43 3.30
CA LEU A 204 55.29 61.36 3.03
C LEU A 204 54.54 60.64 4.17
N CYS A 205 55.12 59.57 4.72
CA CYS A 205 54.61 58.86 5.89
C CYS A 205 54.59 59.78 7.13
N GLU A 206 55.68 60.49 7.42
CA GLU A 206 55.75 61.42 8.55
C GLU A 206 54.76 62.59 8.43
N ARG A 207 54.63 63.16 7.23
CA ARG A 207 53.82 64.35 7.00
C ARG A 207 52.33 64.08 6.99
N PHE A 208 51.90 63.04 6.30
CA PHE A 208 50.49 62.74 6.05
C PHE A 208 50.00 61.50 6.81
N ALA A 209 50.83 60.91 7.67
CA ALA A 209 50.56 59.65 8.37
C ALA A 209 50.21 58.49 7.42
N PHE A 210 50.76 58.49 6.20
CA PHE A 210 50.58 57.38 5.28
C PHE A 210 51.31 56.13 5.76
N SER A 211 50.74 54.97 5.46
CA SER A 211 51.44 53.70 5.55
C SER A 211 52.49 53.57 4.44
N ASP A 212 53.49 52.73 4.66
CA ASP A 212 54.51 52.41 3.65
C ASP A 212 53.90 51.96 2.30
N LYS A 213 52.84 51.14 2.35
CA LYS A 213 52.10 50.70 1.15
C LYS A 213 51.42 51.86 0.43
N GLN A 214 50.78 52.79 1.16
CA GLN A 214 50.15 53.96 0.55
C GLN A 214 51.22 54.89 -0.06
N ALA A 215 52.30 55.16 0.67
CA ALA A 215 53.39 56.01 0.19
C ALA A 215 54.04 55.45 -1.09
N GLN A 216 54.31 54.14 -1.13
CA GLN A 216 54.79 53.47 -2.34
C GLN A 216 53.82 53.68 -3.51
N HIS A 217 52.53 53.43 -3.32
CA HIS A 217 51.51 53.65 -4.36
C HIS A 217 51.38 55.11 -4.82
N ILE A 218 51.62 56.08 -3.94
CA ILE A 218 51.60 57.51 -4.27
C ILE A 218 52.81 57.88 -5.12
N VAL A 219 54.00 57.39 -4.79
CA VAL A 219 55.22 57.63 -5.59
C VAL A 219 55.10 56.98 -6.98
N ASP A 220 54.52 55.79 -7.06
CA ASP A 220 54.29 55.06 -8.31
C ASP A 220 53.15 55.65 -9.18
N MET A 221 52.45 56.67 -8.69
CA MET A 221 51.31 57.26 -9.38
C MET A 221 51.75 57.99 -10.66
N ARG A 222 51.00 57.77 -11.76
CA ARG A 222 51.20 58.48 -13.03
C ARG A 222 50.47 59.82 -13.04
N LEU A 223 51.08 60.87 -13.58
CA LEU A 223 50.50 62.22 -13.68
C LEU A 223 49.10 62.26 -14.33
N GLY A 224 48.80 61.35 -15.27
CA GLY A 224 47.47 61.25 -15.90
C GLY A 224 46.32 60.93 -14.93
N ARG A 225 46.62 60.37 -13.74
CA ARG A 225 45.64 60.10 -12.68
C ARG A 225 45.09 61.37 -12.01
N LEU A 226 45.69 62.52 -12.27
CA LEU A 226 45.28 63.82 -11.74
C LEU A 226 44.17 64.49 -12.57
N THR A 227 43.81 63.93 -13.72
CA THR A 227 42.71 64.46 -14.53
C THR A 227 41.38 64.34 -13.79
N GLY A 228 40.45 65.28 -14.02
CA GLY A 228 39.14 65.28 -13.35
C GLY A 228 38.39 63.96 -13.49
N LEU A 229 38.39 63.36 -14.70
CA LEU A 229 37.76 62.07 -14.96
C LEU A 229 38.38 60.91 -14.17
N GLU A 230 39.70 60.90 -13.98
CA GLU A 230 40.37 59.84 -13.20
C GLU A 230 40.13 60.01 -11.70
N ARG A 231 40.05 61.25 -11.23
CA ARG A 231 39.62 61.57 -9.86
C ARG A 231 38.19 61.10 -9.60
N ASP A 232 37.26 61.39 -10.51
CA ASP A 232 35.86 60.96 -10.38
C ASP A 232 35.72 59.43 -10.37
N LYS A 233 36.48 58.72 -11.23
CA LYS A 233 36.52 57.25 -11.22
C LYS A 233 37.07 56.69 -9.91
N LEU A 234 38.12 57.31 -9.36
CA LEU A 234 38.70 56.88 -8.09
C LEU A 234 37.70 57.06 -6.95
N GLU A 235 37.03 58.20 -6.91
CA GLU A 235 36.00 58.51 -5.92
C GLU A 235 34.83 57.52 -6.01
N GLN A 236 34.41 57.17 -7.22
CA GLN A 236 33.38 56.17 -7.46
C GLN A 236 33.83 54.77 -7.00
N GLU A 237 35.05 54.34 -7.36
CA GLU A 237 35.63 53.07 -6.92
C GLU A 237 35.70 53.00 -5.39
N TYR A 238 36.08 54.10 -4.73
CA TYR A 238 36.12 54.20 -3.28
C TYR A 238 34.74 54.02 -2.65
N ARG A 239 33.70 54.69 -3.16
CA ARG A 239 32.32 54.56 -2.65
C ARG A 239 31.79 53.14 -2.81
N GLU A 240 31.97 52.55 -4.00
CA GLU A 240 31.55 51.17 -4.28
C GLU A 240 32.27 50.17 -3.35
N LEU A 241 33.56 50.39 -3.06
CA LEU A 241 34.31 49.57 -2.11
C LEU A 241 33.80 49.73 -0.68
N CYS A 242 33.45 50.94 -0.24
CA CYS A 242 32.86 51.16 1.08
C CYS A 242 31.52 50.42 1.21
N GLU A 243 30.63 50.56 0.22
CA GLU A 243 29.34 49.84 0.19
C GLU A 243 29.56 48.31 0.20
N LYS A 244 30.54 47.83 -0.57
CA LYS A 244 30.89 46.40 -0.59
C LYS A 244 31.43 45.92 0.74
N ILE A 245 32.33 46.67 1.38
CA ILE A 245 32.89 46.34 2.69
C ILE A 245 31.79 46.28 3.74
N ASP A 246 30.91 47.28 3.78
CA ASP A 246 29.78 47.32 4.71
C ASP A 246 28.87 46.11 4.51
N TYR A 247 28.57 45.74 3.26
CA TYR A 247 27.81 44.53 2.96
C TYR A 247 28.53 43.25 3.42
N LEU A 248 29.82 43.08 3.11
CA LEU A 248 30.60 41.90 3.51
C LEU A 248 30.71 41.77 5.04
N MET A 249 30.90 42.89 5.75
CA MET A 249 30.89 42.94 7.21
C MET A 249 29.54 42.51 7.78
N ARG A 250 28.43 43.00 7.19
CA ARG A 250 27.07 42.57 7.58
C ARG A 250 26.86 41.08 7.35
N VAL A 251 27.34 40.53 6.23
CA VAL A 251 27.27 39.08 5.96
C VAL A 251 28.01 38.27 7.02
N LEU A 252 29.15 38.75 7.51
CA LEU A 252 29.92 38.07 8.56
C LEU A 252 29.31 38.24 9.97
N ALA A 253 28.55 39.31 10.21
CA ALA A 253 27.93 39.60 11.50
C ALA A 253 26.51 39.01 11.65
N GLU A 254 25.73 39.00 10.58
CA GLU A 254 24.32 38.59 10.57
C GLU A 254 24.19 37.15 10.03
N GLU A 255 24.09 36.15 10.92
CA GLU A 255 23.88 34.75 10.53
C GLU A 255 22.68 34.53 9.57
N PRO A 256 21.53 35.22 9.73
CA PRO A 256 20.40 35.09 8.79
C PRO A 256 20.77 35.47 7.35
N LEU A 257 21.59 36.50 7.17
CA LEU A 257 22.01 36.97 5.85
C LEU A 257 22.94 35.96 5.18
N LEU A 258 23.88 35.40 5.94
CA LEU A 258 24.75 34.31 5.47
C LEU A 258 23.94 33.08 5.06
N MET A 259 22.94 32.70 5.86
CA MET A 259 22.06 31.58 5.54
C MET A 259 21.21 31.83 4.30
N GLN A 260 20.78 33.07 4.07
CA GLN A 260 20.05 33.44 2.87
C GLN A 260 20.93 33.28 1.62
N ILE A 261 22.19 33.70 1.67
CA ILE A 261 23.15 33.52 0.56
C ILE A 261 23.31 32.03 0.23
N ILE A 262 23.53 31.17 1.25
CA ILE A 262 23.66 29.72 1.04
C ILE A 262 22.40 29.16 0.38
N LYS A 263 21.22 29.58 0.84
CA LYS A 263 19.94 29.12 0.28
C LYS A 263 19.79 29.52 -1.19
N ASP A 264 20.17 30.74 -1.55
CA ASP A 264 20.09 31.25 -2.91
C ASP A 264 21.07 30.52 -3.84
N GLU A 265 22.30 30.28 -3.40
CA GLU A 265 23.29 29.49 -4.15
C GLU A 265 22.82 28.05 -4.36
N LEU A 266 22.31 27.38 -3.31
CA LEU A 266 21.74 26.03 -3.44
C LEU A 266 20.50 26.01 -4.36
N GLY A 267 19.71 27.08 -4.34
CA GLY A 267 18.58 27.26 -5.25
C GLY A 267 19.01 27.35 -6.72
N GLN A 268 20.10 28.08 -7.00
CA GLN A 268 20.68 28.15 -8.34
C GLN A 268 21.22 26.80 -8.81
N VAL A 269 21.92 26.06 -7.93
CA VAL A 269 22.42 24.71 -8.21
C VAL A 269 21.27 23.77 -8.55
N ARG A 270 20.20 23.77 -7.74
CA ARG A 270 18.99 22.98 -8.02
C ARG A 270 18.41 23.31 -9.38
N ASN A 271 18.20 24.58 -9.70
CA ASN A 271 17.58 24.99 -10.96
C ASN A 271 18.42 24.61 -12.18
N ARG A 272 19.75 24.52 -12.04
CA ARG A 272 20.67 24.16 -13.12
C ARG A 272 20.82 22.64 -13.34
N TYR A 273 20.73 21.86 -12.27
CA TYR A 273 21.09 20.44 -12.29
C TYR A 273 19.96 19.48 -11.88
N ALA A 274 18.72 19.97 -11.71
CA ALA A 274 17.58 19.11 -11.40
C ALA A 274 17.24 18.17 -12.57
N ASP A 275 16.94 16.92 -12.24
CA ASP A 275 16.40 15.92 -13.14
C ASP A 275 15.16 15.23 -12.54
N GLU A 276 14.40 14.54 -13.39
CA GLU A 276 13.23 13.78 -12.96
C GLU A 276 13.64 12.47 -12.28
N ARG A 277 12.84 12.10 -11.28
CA ARG A 277 13.03 10.84 -10.54
C ARG A 277 12.85 9.64 -11.47
N ARG A 278 13.80 8.70 -11.43
CA ARG A 278 13.75 7.47 -12.25
C ARG A 278 13.09 6.31 -11.53
N THR A 279 13.34 6.19 -10.23
CA THR A 279 12.93 5.05 -9.41
C THR A 279 11.48 5.21 -8.92
N GLY A 280 10.65 4.19 -9.12
CA GLY A 280 9.31 4.11 -8.52
C GLY A 280 9.41 3.81 -7.02
N ILE A 281 8.45 4.27 -6.23
CA ILE A 281 8.26 3.80 -4.86
C ILE A 281 6.82 3.32 -4.78
N GLU A 282 6.64 2.03 -4.50
CA GLU A 282 5.33 1.45 -4.23
C GLU A 282 5.25 1.17 -2.73
N ALA A 283 4.11 1.53 -2.13
CA ALA A 283 3.85 1.22 -0.73
C ALA A 283 3.84 -0.32 -0.55
N SER A 284 4.55 -0.77 0.48
CA SER A 284 4.49 -2.15 0.94
C SER A 284 3.42 -2.28 2.04
N GLU A 285 2.97 -3.51 2.31
CA GLU A 285 1.99 -3.78 3.39
C GLU A 285 2.47 -3.28 4.77
N ASP A 286 3.78 -3.11 4.98
CA ASP A 286 4.35 -2.54 6.21
C ASP A 286 4.16 -1.00 6.32
N ASP A 287 3.83 -0.30 5.22
CA ASP A 287 3.59 1.15 5.20
C ASP A 287 2.11 1.51 5.43
N GLU A 288 1.19 0.56 5.25
CA GLU A 288 -0.26 0.79 5.43
C GLU A 288 -0.63 1.20 6.87
N ILE A 289 0.21 0.89 7.85
CA ILE A 289 0.02 1.27 9.25
C ILE A 289 0.10 2.81 9.44
N ASP A 290 0.86 3.53 8.60
CA ASP A 290 1.05 4.98 8.73
C ASP A 290 -0.01 5.79 7.95
N ASP A 291 -0.48 5.27 6.81
CA ASP A 291 -1.53 5.89 5.99
C ASP A 291 -2.95 5.64 6.53
N GLU A 292 -3.19 4.54 7.27
CA GLU A 292 -4.48 4.29 7.95
C GLU A 292 -4.87 5.46 8.86
N SER A 293 -3.90 6.12 9.51
CA SER A 293 -4.14 7.27 10.39
C SER A 293 -4.72 8.51 9.70
N LEU A 294 -4.62 8.59 8.37
CA LEU A 294 -5.17 9.69 7.55
C LEU A 294 -6.60 9.41 7.08
N ILE A 295 -7.08 8.16 7.21
CA ILE A 295 -8.41 7.76 6.78
C ILE A 295 -9.36 7.96 7.96
N GLN A 296 -10.49 8.62 7.73
CA GLN A 296 -11.49 8.82 8.77
C GLN A 296 -12.18 7.48 9.10
N GLU A 297 -12.29 7.17 10.39
CA GLU A 297 -13.09 6.04 10.85
C GLU A 297 -14.57 6.38 10.77
N GLU A 298 -15.31 5.65 9.94
CA GLU A 298 -16.74 5.87 9.69
C GLU A 298 -17.47 4.53 9.62
N ASP A 299 -18.71 4.52 10.08
CA ASP A 299 -19.59 3.37 9.92
C ASP A 299 -20.07 3.26 8.46
N ILE A 300 -19.84 2.09 7.88
CA ILE A 300 -20.15 1.77 6.49
C ILE A 300 -20.99 0.50 6.38
N VAL A 301 -21.80 0.45 5.33
CA VAL A 301 -22.48 -0.76 4.88
C VAL A 301 -21.71 -1.33 3.71
N ILE A 302 -21.30 -2.60 3.84
CA ILE A 302 -20.74 -3.38 2.74
C ILE A 302 -21.85 -4.22 2.13
N THR A 303 -21.91 -4.21 0.80
CA THR A 303 -22.81 -5.08 0.03
C THR A 303 -21.99 -5.95 -0.89
N LEU A 304 -22.22 -7.27 -0.85
CA LEU A 304 -21.73 -8.25 -1.82
C LEU A 304 -22.94 -8.84 -2.56
N THR A 305 -22.91 -8.78 -3.89
CA THR A 305 -23.97 -9.34 -4.73
C THR A 305 -23.70 -10.79 -5.09
N HIS A 306 -24.74 -11.49 -5.55
CA HIS A 306 -24.66 -12.89 -5.99
C HIS A 306 -23.65 -13.08 -7.14
N PHE A 307 -23.54 -12.12 -8.06
CA PHE A 307 -22.51 -12.15 -9.11
C PHE A 307 -21.12 -11.69 -8.65
N GLY A 308 -20.93 -11.44 -7.35
CA GLY A 308 -19.63 -11.10 -6.77
C GLY A 308 -19.24 -9.65 -6.96
N TYR A 309 -20.18 -8.72 -7.09
CA TYR A 309 -19.88 -7.29 -7.02
C TYR A 309 -19.90 -6.82 -5.57
N VAL A 310 -18.87 -6.08 -5.16
CA VAL A 310 -18.73 -5.51 -3.82
C VAL A 310 -18.70 -3.99 -3.87
N LYS A 311 -19.32 -3.36 -2.88
CA LYS A 311 -19.26 -1.90 -2.66
C LYS A 311 -19.39 -1.56 -1.19
N ARG A 312 -18.91 -0.36 -0.83
CA ARG A 312 -19.21 0.29 0.46
C ARG A 312 -20.09 1.52 0.26
N MET A 313 -20.90 1.83 1.25
CA MET A 313 -21.65 3.08 1.36
C MET A 313 -21.69 3.55 2.81
N PRO A 314 -21.69 4.86 3.10
CA PRO A 314 -21.90 5.35 4.46
C PRO A 314 -23.24 4.86 5.03
N VAL A 315 -23.29 4.52 6.31
CA VAL A 315 -24.52 4.02 6.97
C VAL A 315 -25.68 5.00 6.83
N ASP A 316 -25.43 6.30 6.87
CA ASP A 316 -26.45 7.35 6.70
C ASP A 316 -27.15 7.31 5.33
N THR A 317 -26.47 6.79 4.31
CA THR A 317 -27.06 6.59 2.97
C THR A 317 -28.08 5.45 2.98
N CYS A 318 -27.97 4.56 3.97
CA CYS A 318 -28.91 3.49 4.26
C CYS A 318 -29.86 3.90 5.40
N SER A 319 -30.52 5.05 5.26
CA SER A 319 -31.44 5.52 6.28
C SER A 319 -32.68 4.63 6.42
N ILE A 320 -33.06 4.44 7.69
CA ILE A 320 -34.10 3.58 8.25
C ILE A 320 -35.47 3.90 7.62
N GLN A 321 -36.13 2.89 7.03
CA GLN A 321 -37.58 2.91 6.86
C GLN A 321 -38.23 2.30 8.11
N HIS A 322 -39.10 3.04 8.79
CA HIS A 322 -39.98 2.46 9.80
C HIS A 322 -41.04 1.55 9.16
N ARG A 323 -41.50 0.55 9.93
CA ARG A 323 -42.54 -0.44 9.56
C ARG A 323 -43.65 0.17 8.72
N GLY A 324 -43.92 -0.39 7.54
CA GLY A 324 -45.05 -0.05 6.67
C GLY A 324 -44.75 0.88 5.48
N GLY A 325 -43.49 1.18 5.17
CA GLY A 325 -43.13 1.95 3.97
C GLY A 325 -43.36 1.17 2.67
N ARG A 326 -43.94 1.83 1.65
CA ARG A 326 -44.06 1.29 0.28
C ARG A 326 -42.65 1.02 -0.27
N GLY A 327 -42.30 -0.25 -0.47
CA GLY A 327 -41.01 -0.68 -1.02
C GLY A 327 -40.65 0.14 -2.26
N VAL A 328 -39.54 0.88 -2.17
CA VAL A 328 -39.04 1.70 -3.29
C VAL A 328 -38.04 0.86 -4.06
N SER A 329 -38.40 0.58 -5.31
CA SER A 329 -37.67 -0.20 -6.31
C SER A 329 -36.15 0.02 -6.26
N GLY A 330 -35.40 -1.04 -5.95
CA GLY A 330 -33.96 -1.12 -6.09
C GLY A 330 -33.59 -1.77 -7.42
N MET A 331 -32.68 -1.13 -8.17
CA MET A 331 -32.09 -1.59 -9.44
C MET A 331 -33.09 -1.97 -10.56
N GLN A 332 -33.48 -0.99 -11.39
CA GLN A 332 -33.93 -1.29 -12.74
C GLN A 332 -32.71 -1.50 -13.66
N THR A 333 -32.35 -2.75 -13.98
CA THR A 333 -31.77 -3.12 -15.28
C THR A 333 -32.05 -4.60 -15.58
N ARG A 334 -32.12 -4.93 -16.87
CA ARG A 334 -32.62 -6.17 -17.50
C ARG A 334 -31.87 -7.48 -17.19
N GLU A 335 -31.07 -7.53 -16.12
CA GLU A 335 -30.44 -8.72 -15.52
C GLU A 335 -30.36 -8.46 -14.01
N GLU A 336 -31.28 -9.03 -13.25
CA GLU A 336 -31.50 -8.72 -11.83
C GLU A 336 -30.43 -9.40 -10.95
N ASP A 337 -29.31 -8.71 -10.68
CA ASP A 337 -28.36 -9.08 -9.63
C ASP A 337 -28.84 -8.54 -8.27
N PHE A 338 -28.69 -9.33 -7.21
CA PHE A 338 -29.18 -9.00 -5.88
C PHE A 338 -28.07 -9.04 -4.84
N ALA A 339 -28.23 -8.27 -3.76
CA ALA A 339 -27.34 -8.31 -2.62
C ALA A 339 -27.51 -9.62 -1.85
N GLU A 340 -26.49 -10.47 -1.82
CA GLU A 340 -26.46 -11.73 -1.05
C GLU A 340 -26.02 -11.44 0.40
N THR A 341 -25.02 -10.57 0.58
CA THR A 341 -24.53 -10.18 1.90
C THR A 341 -24.62 -8.68 2.07
N ILE A 342 -25.28 -8.24 3.13
CA ILE A 342 -25.26 -6.85 3.61
C ILE A 342 -24.77 -6.90 5.04
N LEU A 343 -23.68 -6.19 5.32
CA LEU A 343 -23.11 -6.10 6.67
C LEU A 343 -22.75 -4.66 6.99
N THR A 344 -22.98 -4.27 8.24
CA THR A 344 -22.56 -2.97 8.77
C THR A 344 -21.25 -3.15 9.54
N THR A 345 -20.29 -2.27 9.29
CA THR A 345 -18.94 -2.34 9.86
C THR A 345 -18.27 -0.96 9.79
N SER A 346 -16.99 -0.87 10.14
CA SER A 346 -16.20 0.38 10.07
C SER A 346 -15.27 0.38 8.85
N THR A 347 -14.91 1.57 8.36
CA THR A 347 -13.84 1.72 7.34
C THR A 347 -12.53 1.05 7.74
N HIS A 348 -12.23 0.94 9.03
CA HIS A 348 -10.99 0.38 9.56
C HIS A 348 -11.09 -1.11 9.91
N ALA A 349 -12.31 -1.67 9.91
CA ALA A 349 -12.52 -3.08 10.16
C ALA A 349 -11.87 -3.94 9.06
N ILE A 350 -11.42 -5.12 9.45
CA ILE A 350 -10.86 -6.12 8.54
C ILE A 350 -11.99 -7.04 8.11
N LEU A 351 -12.12 -7.22 6.80
CA LEU A 351 -13.11 -8.09 6.18
C LEU A 351 -12.43 -9.36 5.71
N LEU A 352 -12.81 -10.49 6.29
CA LEU A 352 -12.32 -11.81 5.94
C LEU A 352 -13.23 -12.45 4.89
N PHE A 353 -12.71 -12.70 3.70
CA PHE A 353 -13.43 -13.30 2.57
C PHE A 353 -13.05 -14.77 2.44
N PHE A 354 -13.98 -15.66 2.77
CA PHE A 354 -13.80 -17.11 2.65
C PHE A 354 -14.34 -17.61 1.31
N THR A 355 -13.56 -18.45 0.63
CA THR A 355 -13.93 -19.02 -0.66
C THR A 355 -14.39 -20.48 -0.56
N ASP A 356 -15.13 -20.93 -1.57
CA ASP A 356 -15.53 -22.33 -1.74
C ASP A 356 -14.34 -23.30 -1.79
N ALA A 357 -13.17 -22.86 -2.26
CA ALA A 357 -11.92 -23.62 -2.22
C ALA A 357 -11.24 -23.68 -0.83
N GLY A 358 -11.87 -23.18 0.23
CA GLY A 358 -11.34 -23.28 1.59
C GLY A 358 -10.20 -22.31 1.89
N ARG A 359 -10.09 -21.22 1.12
CA ARG A 359 -9.13 -20.13 1.35
C ARG A 359 -9.79 -18.94 2.01
N VAL A 360 -8.98 -18.09 2.61
CA VAL A 360 -9.38 -16.81 3.20
C VAL A 360 -8.49 -15.69 2.70
N TYR A 361 -9.11 -14.59 2.35
CA TYR A 361 -8.47 -13.34 1.95
C TYR A 361 -8.89 -12.22 2.89
N ARG A 362 -8.15 -11.12 2.92
CA ARG A 362 -8.52 -9.94 3.73
C ARG A 362 -8.54 -8.67 2.91
N LEU A 363 -9.45 -7.77 3.22
CA LEU A 363 -9.42 -6.35 2.86
C LEU A 363 -9.82 -5.52 4.07
N LYS A 364 -9.36 -4.27 4.14
CA LYS A 364 -9.90 -3.26 5.05
C LYS A 364 -11.18 -2.66 4.46
N GLY A 365 -12.10 -2.21 5.31
CA GLY A 365 -13.35 -1.57 4.89
C GLY A 365 -13.13 -0.45 3.87
N TYR A 366 -12.14 0.42 4.08
CA TYR A 366 -11.81 1.54 3.20
C TYR A 366 -11.28 1.13 1.82
N GLN A 367 -10.72 -0.08 1.68
CA GLN A 367 -10.20 -0.60 0.41
C GLN A 367 -11.33 -1.01 -0.54
N ILE A 368 -12.55 -1.20 -0.01
CA ILE A 368 -13.73 -1.42 -0.85
C ILE A 368 -14.16 -0.09 -1.46
N PRO A 369 -14.44 -0.03 -2.77
CA PRO A 369 -14.82 1.21 -3.44
C PRO A 369 -16.16 1.73 -2.92
N GLU A 370 -16.20 3.03 -2.64
CA GLU A 370 -17.42 3.73 -2.29
C GLU A 370 -18.30 3.91 -3.52
N SER A 371 -19.60 3.64 -3.39
CA SER A 371 -20.53 3.75 -4.49
C SER A 371 -21.94 4.04 -4.01
N SER A 372 -22.74 4.66 -4.87
CA SER A 372 -24.14 4.94 -4.57
C SER A 372 -24.96 3.65 -4.41
N ARG A 373 -26.12 3.76 -3.73
CA ARG A 373 -27.03 2.63 -3.53
C ARG A 373 -27.46 1.95 -4.84
N GLN A 374 -27.57 2.71 -5.93
CA GLN A 374 -27.99 2.22 -7.26
C GLN A 374 -26.86 1.63 -8.10
N ALA A 375 -25.60 1.97 -7.80
CA ALA A 375 -24.45 1.45 -8.55
C ALA A 375 -24.18 -0.03 -8.22
N ARG A 376 -23.73 -0.82 -9.20
CA ARG A 376 -23.41 -2.24 -8.99
C ARG A 376 -22.21 -2.47 -8.07
N GLY A 377 -21.26 -1.55 -8.03
CA GLY A 377 -19.98 -1.72 -7.34
C GLY A 377 -18.91 -2.32 -8.26
N MET A 378 -17.87 -2.87 -7.67
CA MET A 378 -16.72 -3.45 -8.37
C MET A 378 -16.70 -4.97 -8.20
N ALA A 379 -16.31 -5.71 -9.23
CA ALA A 379 -16.19 -7.16 -9.14
C ALA A 379 -15.09 -7.53 -8.11
N ILE A 380 -15.40 -8.44 -7.17
CA ILE A 380 -14.51 -8.83 -6.07
C ILE A 380 -13.20 -9.45 -6.56
N VAL A 381 -13.23 -10.12 -7.72
CA VAL A 381 -12.07 -10.67 -8.42
C VAL A 381 -11.03 -9.61 -8.82
N ASN A 382 -11.42 -8.34 -8.90
CA ASN A 382 -10.50 -7.24 -9.19
C ASN A 382 -9.81 -6.69 -7.92
N LEU A 383 -10.32 -7.05 -6.73
CA LEU A 383 -9.79 -6.62 -5.44
C LEU A 383 -9.00 -7.75 -4.75
N LEU A 384 -9.42 -9.00 -4.96
CA LEU A 384 -8.80 -10.21 -4.39
C LEU A 384 -8.12 -11.05 -5.46
N HIS A 385 -6.92 -11.57 -5.15
CA HIS A 385 -6.18 -12.48 -6.04
C HIS A 385 -6.70 -13.92 -5.92
N LEU A 386 -7.95 -14.14 -6.35
CA LEU A 386 -8.60 -15.44 -6.33
C LEU A 386 -7.92 -16.41 -7.33
N GLU A 387 -7.76 -17.67 -6.94
CA GLU A 387 -7.28 -18.72 -7.85
C GLU A 387 -8.42 -19.33 -8.68
N GLY A 388 -8.08 -20.05 -9.75
CA GLY A 388 -8.97 -20.37 -10.87
C GLY A 388 -10.40 -20.83 -10.50
N GLY A 389 -11.38 -19.94 -10.73
CA GLY A 389 -12.80 -20.23 -10.57
C GLY A 389 -13.32 -20.16 -9.13
N GLU A 390 -12.49 -19.77 -8.16
CA GLU A 390 -12.89 -19.60 -6.75
C GLU A 390 -14.00 -18.56 -6.60
N LYS A 391 -14.97 -18.87 -5.73
CA LYS A 391 -16.08 -17.98 -5.40
C LYS A 391 -16.07 -17.67 -3.91
N VAL A 392 -16.27 -16.39 -3.57
CA VAL A 392 -16.48 -15.97 -2.18
C VAL A 392 -17.82 -16.53 -1.70
N LYS A 393 -17.81 -17.21 -0.55
CA LYS A 393 -18.99 -17.80 0.10
C LYS A 393 -19.40 -17.08 1.37
N THR A 394 -18.47 -16.45 2.08
CA THR A 394 -18.78 -15.76 3.33
C THR A 394 -17.83 -14.59 3.54
N VAL A 395 -18.38 -13.47 4.00
CA VAL A 395 -17.60 -12.31 4.45
C VAL A 395 -17.84 -12.12 5.95
N ILE A 396 -16.76 -12.09 6.73
CA ILE A 396 -16.81 -11.89 8.18
C ILE A 396 -16.05 -10.61 8.54
N PRO A 397 -16.71 -9.57 9.07
CA PRO A 397 -16.04 -8.40 9.59
C PRO A 397 -15.44 -8.71 10.96
N VAL A 398 -14.18 -8.30 11.16
CA VAL A 398 -13.45 -8.41 12.43
C VAL A 398 -12.73 -7.10 12.73
N THR A 399 -12.84 -6.63 13.97
CA THR A 399 -12.15 -5.43 14.46
C THR A 399 -10.78 -5.78 15.04
N SER A 400 -10.69 -6.91 15.74
CA SER A 400 -9.47 -7.46 16.32
C SER A 400 -9.40 -8.97 16.12
N PHE A 401 -8.19 -9.52 16.25
CA PHE A 401 -7.93 -10.97 16.18
C PHE A 401 -7.77 -11.54 17.59
N ASP A 402 -8.84 -11.47 18.37
CA ASP A 402 -8.85 -11.93 19.76
C ASP A 402 -8.63 -13.44 19.84
N GLN A 403 -7.87 -13.89 20.85
CA GLN A 403 -7.53 -15.31 21.03
C GLN A 403 -8.74 -16.15 21.47
N ASP A 404 -9.73 -15.54 22.12
CA ASP A 404 -10.90 -16.24 22.65
C ASP A 404 -12.01 -16.43 21.60
N VAL A 405 -11.88 -15.82 20.42
CA VAL A 405 -12.87 -15.94 19.34
C VAL A 405 -12.43 -17.02 18.36
N SER A 406 -13.36 -17.90 17.98
CA SER A 406 -13.09 -18.96 17.01
C SER A 406 -13.98 -18.85 15.78
N LEU A 407 -13.47 -19.28 14.64
CA LEU A 407 -14.21 -19.49 13.40
C LEU A 407 -14.58 -20.95 13.28
N LEU A 408 -15.86 -21.19 13.03
CA LEU A 408 -16.39 -22.49 12.71
C LEU A 408 -16.73 -22.57 11.22
N MET A 409 -16.33 -23.68 10.59
CA MET A 409 -16.45 -23.93 9.16
C MET A 409 -17.17 -25.26 8.95
N ALA A 410 -17.96 -25.34 7.87
CA ALA A 410 -18.56 -26.58 7.39
C ALA A 410 -18.28 -26.78 5.89
N THR A 411 -18.01 -28.02 5.51
CA THR A 411 -17.77 -28.43 4.12
C THR A 411 -18.93 -29.25 3.58
N ARG A 412 -19.01 -29.34 2.26
CA ARG A 412 -20.01 -30.08 1.49
C ARG A 412 -19.99 -31.57 1.85
N ALA A 413 -18.81 -32.15 2.08
CA ALA A 413 -18.65 -33.54 2.52
C ALA A 413 -19.03 -33.79 4.00
N GLY A 414 -19.62 -32.79 4.68
CA GLY A 414 -20.09 -32.93 6.06
C GLY A 414 -18.96 -32.87 7.10
N VAL A 415 -17.82 -32.28 6.76
CA VAL A 415 -16.73 -32.02 7.72
C VAL A 415 -16.96 -30.66 8.36
N VAL A 416 -16.71 -30.55 9.66
CA VAL A 416 -16.70 -29.28 10.40
C VAL A 416 -15.34 -29.04 11.03
N LYS A 417 -14.99 -27.77 11.16
CA LYS A 417 -13.71 -27.37 11.72
C LYS A 417 -13.86 -26.12 12.55
N LYS A 418 -13.17 -26.08 13.70
CA LYS A 418 -13.01 -24.88 14.50
C LYS A 418 -11.54 -24.43 14.46
N THR A 419 -11.31 -23.14 14.28
CA THR A 419 -9.98 -22.51 14.26
C THR A 419 -10.04 -21.21 15.02
N GLU A 420 -9.06 -20.92 15.86
CA GLU A 420 -8.97 -19.63 16.55
C GLU A 420 -8.83 -18.48 15.55
N LEU A 421 -9.47 -17.35 15.82
CA LEU A 421 -9.44 -16.19 14.93
C LEU A 421 -8.01 -15.60 14.81
N ALA A 422 -7.23 -15.68 15.88
CA ALA A 422 -5.82 -15.26 15.93
C ALA A 422 -4.93 -15.88 14.84
N GLU A 423 -5.24 -17.09 14.38
CA GLU A 423 -4.52 -17.75 13.28
C GLU A 423 -4.63 -17.01 11.94
N TYR A 424 -5.60 -16.10 11.81
CA TYR A 424 -5.89 -15.31 10.61
C TYR A 424 -5.39 -13.87 10.68
N ALA A 425 -4.61 -13.51 11.71
CA ALA A 425 -4.10 -12.15 11.89
C ALA A 425 -3.24 -11.66 10.71
N ASN A 426 -2.45 -12.57 10.11
CA ASN A 426 -1.46 -12.24 9.08
C ASN A 426 -1.80 -12.91 7.74
N ILE A 427 -2.81 -12.38 7.03
CA ILE A 427 -3.18 -12.84 5.67
C ILE A 427 -2.47 -11.97 4.62
N ASN A 428 -1.72 -12.59 3.71
CA ASN A 428 -1.09 -11.92 2.56
C ASN A 428 -2.07 -11.77 1.38
N LYS A 429 -1.69 -11.02 0.33
CA LYS A 429 -2.51 -10.81 -0.88
C LYS A 429 -2.96 -12.07 -1.62
N ASN A 430 -2.21 -13.17 -1.51
CA ASN A 430 -2.56 -14.45 -2.14
C ASN A 430 -3.55 -15.25 -1.27
N GLY A 431 -3.94 -14.73 -0.11
CA GLY A 431 -4.78 -15.44 0.85
C GLY A 431 -4.04 -16.53 1.61
N LEU A 432 -4.76 -17.14 2.54
CA LEU A 432 -4.29 -18.26 3.35
C LEU A 432 -5.25 -19.45 3.19
N ILE A 433 -4.74 -20.66 3.42
CA ILE A 433 -5.59 -21.83 3.63
C ILE A 433 -6.33 -21.64 4.96
N ALA A 434 -7.65 -21.76 4.93
CA ALA A 434 -8.53 -21.76 6.10
C ALA A 434 -8.90 -23.18 6.52
N VAL A 435 -9.20 -24.03 5.53
CA VAL A 435 -9.44 -25.47 5.70
C VAL A 435 -8.84 -26.24 4.54
N ASN A 436 -8.23 -27.38 4.84
CA ASN A 436 -7.72 -28.27 3.80
C ASN A 436 -8.88 -29.17 3.32
N LEU A 437 -9.31 -28.98 2.07
CA LEU A 437 -10.42 -29.70 1.48
C LEU A 437 -9.95 -30.99 0.82
N ARG A 438 -10.82 -32.01 0.83
CA ARG A 438 -10.61 -33.23 0.04
C ARG A 438 -10.98 -32.98 -1.41
N GLU A 439 -10.51 -33.84 -2.30
CA GLU A 439 -10.89 -33.78 -3.72
C GLU A 439 -12.42 -33.88 -3.86
N GLY A 440 -13.01 -32.92 -4.58
CA GLY A 440 -14.46 -32.80 -4.76
C GLY A 440 -15.23 -32.16 -3.59
N ASP A 441 -14.56 -31.80 -2.49
CA ASP A 441 -15.18 -31.08 -1.38
C ASP A 441 -15.13 -29.56 -1.60
N ALA A 442 -16.03 -28.84 -0.93
CA ALA A 442 -16.12 -27.38 -0.99
C ALA A 442 -16.54 -26.82 0.37
N LEU A 443 -16.03 -25.64 0.72
CA LEU A 443 -16.49 -24.90 1.88
C LEU A 443 -17.92 -24.38 1.62
N VAL A 444 -18.84 -24.67 2.55
CA VAL A 444 -20.26 -24.31 2.43
C VAL A 444 -20.57 -23.05 3.23
N GLY A 445 -19.99 -22.91 4.41
CA GLY A 445 -20.21 -21.74 5.25
C GLY A 445 -19.19 -21.59 6.37
N VAL A 446 -19.01 -20.35 6.79
CA VAL A 446 -18.17 -19.96 7.93
C VAL A 446 -18.98 -19.08 8.87
N GLN A 447 -18.82 -19.28 10.18
CA GLN A 447 -19.48 -18.48 11.19
C GLN A 447 -18.52 -18.21 12.35
N LEU A 448 -18.70 -17.09 13.04
CA LEU A 448 -18.06 -16.87 14.34
C LEU A 448 -18.73 -17.78 15.37
N ALA A 449 -17.93 -18.58 16.07
CA ALA A 449 -18.38 -19.41 17.17
C ALA A 449 -18.53 -18.51 18.41
N ALA A 450 -19.77 -18.17 18.75
CA ALA A 450 -20.08 -17.62 20.06
C ALA A 450 -20.04 -18.73 21.11
N ASP A 451 -19.65 -18.38 22.35
CA ASP A 451 -19.64 -19.33 23.45
C ASP A 451 -21.02 -19.97 23.63
N ASN A 452 -21.02 -21.30 23.79
CA ASN A 452 -22.21 -22.10 24.09
C ASN A 452 -23.31 -22.06 23.00
N CYS A 453 -22.95 -21.93 21.71
CA CYS A 453 -23.90 -22.07 20.61
C CYS A 453 -24.00 -23.52 20.10
N ASP A 454 -25.18 -23.91 19.60
CA ASP A 454 -25.32 -25.10 18.77
C ASP A 454 -25.23 -24.75 17.29
N ILE A 455 -24.76 -25.72 16.51
CA ILE A 455 -24.68 -25.62 15.06
C ILE A 455 -25.65 -26.63 14.47
N LEU A 456 -26.41 -26.18 13.48
CA LEU A 456 -27.27 -27.04 12.68
C LEU A 456 -26.71 -27.16 11.27
N LEU A 457 -26.47 -28.39 10.83
CA LEU A 457 -26.12 -28.73 9.45
C LEU A 457 -27.34 -29.39 8.80
N ALA A 458 -27.61 -29.06 7.55
CA ALA A 458 -28.61 -29.74 6.74
C ALA A 458 -28.01 -30.29 5.46
N SER A 459 -28.48 -31.47 5.07
CA SER A 459 -28.09 -32.15 3.84
C SER A 459 -29.11 -32.00 2.73
N ARG A 460 -28.66 -32.19 1.50
CA ARG A 460 -29.45 -32.11 0.28
C ARG A 460 -30.61 -33.10 0.26
N ASN A 461 -30.43 -34.29 0.82
CA ASN A 461 -31.46 -35.33 0.92
C ASN A 461 -32.41 -35.14 2.12
N GLY A 462 -32.27 -34.04 2.88
CA GLY A 462 -33.23 -33.68 3.92
C GLY A 462 -32.93 -34.27 5.30
N MET A 463 -31.66 -34.54 5.61
CA MET A 463 -31.21 -34.83 6.96
C MET A 463 -30.69 -33.55 7.63
N ALA A 464 -30.91 -33.40 8.94
CA ALA A 464 -30.37 -32.29 9.72
C ALA A 464 -29.80 -32.78 11.05
N ILE A 465 -28.61 -32.31 11.42
CA ILE A 465 -28.02 -32.58 12.73
C ILE A 465 -27.76 -31.27 13.46
N ARG A 466 -28.07 -31.27 14.76
CA ARG A 466 -27.80 -30.16 15.67
C ARG A 466 -26.87 -30.66 16.78
N PHE A 467 -25.74 -29.99 17.00
CA PHE A 467 -24.80 -30.32 18.07
C PHE A 467 -24.10 -29.07 18.57
N GLY A 468 -23.69 -29.08 19.85
CA GLY A 468 -22.96 -27.98 20.47
C GLY A 468 -21.57 -27.79 19.88
N GLU A 469 -21.17 -26.53 19.71
CA GLU A 469 -19.87 -26.16 19.13
C GLU A 469 -18.70 -26.77 19.92
N ALA A 470 -18.84 -26.90 21.25
CA ALA A 470 -17.83 -27.45 22.14
C ALA A 470 -17.40 -28.89 21.81
N GLN A 471 -18.21 -29.63 21.02
CA GLN A 471 -17.85 -30.96 20.52
C GLN A 471 -16.79 -30.92 19.39
N VAL A 472 -16.46 -29.74 18.89
CA VAL A 472 -15.42 -29.49 17.89
C VAL A 472 -14.28 -28.74 18.57
N ARG A 473 -13.14 -29.41 18.78
CA ARG A 473 -11.94 -28.73 19.29
C ARG A 473 -11.37 -27.77 18.25
N ALA A 474 -10.82 -26.65 18.69
CA ALA A 474 -10.03 -25.78 17.83
C ALA A 474 -8.77 -26.51 17.33
N THR A 475 -8.42 -26.33 16.07
CA THR A 475 -7.20 -26.86 15.44
C THR A 475 -6.64 -25.83 14.48
N GLY A 476 -5.35 -25.96 14.12
CA GLY A 476 -4.69 -25.03 13.20
C GLY A 476 -5.29 -25.01 11.79
N ARG A 477 -4.91 -23.99 11.01
CA ARG A 477 -5.47 -23.72 9.66
C ARG A 477 -5.22 -24.81 8.63
N ASN A 478 -4.08 -25.49 8.65
CA ASN A 478 -3.76 -26.51 7.64
C ASN A 478 -4.27 -27.93 7.98
N THR A 479 -5.45 -28.02 8.62
CA THR A 479 -6.10 -29.29 8.96
C THR A 479 -7.45 -29.42 8.25
N GLN A 480 -7.93 -30.66 8.10
CA GLN A 480 -9.20 -30.96 7.43
C GLN A 480 -10.43 -30.76 8.33
N GLY A 481 -10.28 -30.87 9.65
CA GLY A 481 -11.42 -30.87 10.58
C GLY A 481 -11.91 -32.28 10.94
N VAL A 482 -13.14 -32.36 11.44
CA VAL A 482 -13.77 -33.57 11.98
C VAL A 482 -15.21 -33.73 11.45
N ARG A 483 -15.72 -34.96 11.31
CA ARG A 483 -17.04 -35.23 10.69
C ARG A 483 -18.22 -34.57 11.42
N GLY A 484 -18.85 -33.53 10.89
CA GLY A 484 -20.02 -32.88 11.47
C GLY A 484 -21.30 -33.74 11.40
N ILE A 485 -21.58 -34.30 10.22
CA ILE A 485 -22.73 -35.14 9.94
C ILE A 485 -22.28 -36.38 9.17
N GLN A 486 -22.93 -37.52 9.40
CA GLN A 486 -22.75 -38.70 8.56
C GLN A 486 -23.73 -38.63 7.39
N LEU A 487 -23.17 -38.48 6.18
CA LEU A 487 -23.89 -38.48 4.92
C LEU A 487 -23.92 -39.89 4.31
N ASP A 488 -24.95 -40.18 3.53
CA ASP A 488 -24.97 -41.31 2.60
C ASP A 488 -24.23 -40.92 1.29
N ASP A 489 -23.89 -41.88 0.43
CA ASP A 489 -22.92 -41.67 -0.68
C ASP A 489 -23.32 -40.57 -1.69
N ASP A 490 -24.63 -40.36 -1.91
CA ASP A 490 -25.17 -39.35 -2.84
C ASP A 490 -25.75 -38.11 -2.11
N ASP A 491 -25.29 -37.83 -0.88
CA ASP A 491 -25.74 -36.70 -0.08
C ASP A 491 -24.63 -35.70 0.19
N GLU A 492 -25.00 -34.44 0.38
CA GLU A 492 -24.07 -33.34 0.62
C GLU A 492 -24.67 -32.31 1.58
N VAL A 493 -23.82 -31.65 2.37
CA VAL A 493 -24.24 -30.52 3.20
C VAL A 493 -24.49 -29.31 2.30
N ILE A 494 -25.67 -28.71 2.45
CA ILE A 494 -26.11 -27.53 1.69
C ILE A 494 -26.07 -26.24 2.51
N GLY A 495 -25.95 -26.34 3.83
CA GLY A 495 -25.89 -25.16 4.69
C GLY A 495 -25.51 -25.48 6.13
N MET A 496 -25.03 -24.45 6.81
CA MET A 496 -24.70 -24.43 8.22
C MET A 496 -25.28 -23.17 8.84
N VAL A 497 -26.06 -23.31 9.91
CA VAL A 497 -26.61 -22.17 10.65
C VAL A 497 -26.30 -22.31 12.15
N PRO A 498 -25.87 -21.23 12.83
CA PRO A 498 -25.74 -21.21 14.28
C PRO A 498 -27.12 -20.99 14.90
N THR A 499 -27.56 -21.86 15.79
CA THR A 499 -28.91 -21.74 16.38
C THR A 499 -28.97 -20.55 17.34
N ARG A 500 -29.98 -19.70 17.18
CA ARG A 500 -30.32 -18.62 18.13
C ARG A 500 -31.70 -18.87 18.71
N ALA A 501 -31.94 -18.35 19.92
CA ALA A 501 -33.30 -18.32 20.47
C ALA A 501 -34.21 -17.48 19.55
N ASP A 502 -35.50 -17.81 19.52
CA ASP A 502 -36.55 -17.05 18.82
C ASP A 502 -36.47 -17.02 17.28
N GLN A 503 -35.83 -18.04 16.67
CA GLN A 503 -35.82 -18.22 15.21
C GLN A 503 -36.31 -19.61 14.80
N THR A 504 -36.82 -19.71 13.58
CA THR A 504 -37.25 -20.97 12.96
C THR A 504 -36.30 -21.36 11.83
N LEU A 505 -36.13 -22.65 11.60
CA LEU A 505 -35.36 -23.15 10.46
C LEU A 505 -36.24 -23.15 9.20
N LEU A 506 -35.89 -22.29 8.24
CA LEU A 506 -36.40 -22.35 6.88
C LEU A 506 -35.60 -23.37 6.07
N VAL A 507 -36.31 -24.24 5.38
CA VAL A 507 -35.75 -25.14 4.36
C VAL A 507 -36.45 -24.88 3.03
N VAL A 508 -35.67 -24.83 1.94
CA VAL A 508 -36.18 -24.63 0.57
C VAL A 508 -35.60 -25.71 -0.34
N SER A 509 -36.42 -26.20 -1.26
CA SER A 509 -36.08 -27.24 -2.24
C SER A 509 -35.86 -26.68 -3.64
N ASP A 510 -35.16 -27.45 -4.49
CA ASP A 510 -34.80 -27.09 -5.85
C ASP A 510 -36.01 -26.94 -6.79
N ARG A 511 -37.20 -27.43 -6.40
CA ARG A 511 -38.48 -27.18 -7.10
C ARG A 511 -39.37 -26.14 -6.41
N GLY A 512 -38.79 -25.33 -5.54
CA GLY A 512 -39.47 -24.18 -4.94
C GLY A 512 -40.50 -24.53 -3.87
N TYR A 513 -40.41 -25.69 -3.22
CA TYR A 513 -41.16 -25.97 -1.99
C TYR A 513 -40.34 -25.60 -0.77
N GLY A 514 -40.97 -25.11 0.29
CA GLY A 514 -40.30 -24.83 1.54
C GLY A 514 -41.24 -24.70 2.72
N LYS A 515 -40.65 -24.61 3.92
CA LYS A 515 -41.36 -24.50 5.19
C LYS A 515 -40.44 -23.94 6.27
N ARG A 516 -41.05 -23.39 7.31
CA ARG A 516 -40.37 -23.08 8.57
C ARG A 516 -40.62 -24.19 9.57
N THR A 517 -39.68 -24.45 10.45
CA THR A 517 -39.84 -25.41 11.54
C THR A 517 -39.17 -24.90 12.81
N GLU A 518 -39.84 -25.06 13.95
CA GLU A 518 -39.31 -24.68 15.25
C GLU A 518 -37.99 -25.40 15.57
N LEU A 519 -37.04 -24.66 16.13
CA LEU A 519 -35.73 -25.21 16.50
C LEU A 519 -35.82 -26.26 17.61
N GLU A 520 -36.87 -26.23 18.42
CA GLU A 520 -37.16 -27.22 19.47
C GLU A 520 -37.40 -28.63 18.90
N GLU A 521 -37.90 -28.73 17.67
CA GLU A 521 -38.06 -30.04 17.03
C GLU A 521 -36.72 -30.71 16.70
N TYR A 522 -35.64 -29.92 16.59
CA TYR A 522 -34.28 -30.41 16.35
C TYR A 522 -33.57 -30.61 17.68
N ARG A 523 -33.78 -31.77 18.31
CA ARG A 523 -33.05 -32.14 19.53
C ARG A 523 -31.54 -32.16 19.29
N GLY A 524 -30.77 -31.73 20.29
CA GLY A 524 -29.31 -31.86 20.29
C GLY A 524 -28.86 -33.31 20.18
N GLN A 525 -27.81 -33.55 19.39
CA GLN A 525 -27.21 -34.85 19.13
C GLN A 525 -25.68 -34.77 19.28
N THR A 526 -25.04 -35.94 19.28
CA THR A 526 -23.58 -36.03 19.16
C THR A 526 -23.15 -35.79 17.71
N ARG A 527 -22.10 -34.99 17.52
CA ARG A 527 -21.50 -34.72 16.22
C ARG A 527 -21.16 -36.03 15.49
N GLY A 528 -21.38 -36.06 14.18
CA GLY A 528 -21.05 -37.19 13.31
C GLY A 528 -22.13 -38.28 13.24
N GLY A 529 -23.29 -38.06 13.85
CA GLY A 529 -24.48 -38.90 13.66
C GLY A 529 -25.15 -38.67 12.29
N LYS A 530 -26.14 -39.51 11.97
CA LYS A 530 -26.95 -39.38 10.74
C LYS A 530 -27.90 -38.18 10.72
N GLY A 531 -28.19 -37.60 11.89
CA GLY A 531 -29.17 -36.52 12.04
C GLY A 531 -30.62 -37.01 12.03
N LEU A 532 -31.55 -36.06 11.96
CA LEU A 532 -33.00 -36.27 11.93
C LEU A 532 -33.55 -35.86 10.57
N ILE A 533 -34.65 -36.48 10.16
CA ILE A 533 -35.35 -36.11 8.92
C ILE A 533 -35.92 -34.69 9.04
N THR A 534 -35.39 -33.73 8.29
CA THR A 534 -35.88 -32.35 8.20
C THR A 534 -36.78 -32.12 6.98
N TYR A 535 -36.69 -32.99 5.99
CA TYR A 535 -37.42 -32.91 4.74
C TYR A 535 -37.40 -34.29 4.07
N ARG A 536 -38.47 -34.66 3.36
CA ARG A 536 -38.50 -35.87 2.54
C ARG A 536 -38.59 -35.49 1.08
N PRO A 537 -37.48 -35.59 0.33
CA PRO A 537 -37.50 -35.39 -1.12
C PRO A 537 -38.52 -36.30 -1.79
N SER A 538 -39.14 -35.78 -2.84
CA SER A 538 -40.03 -36.54 -3.71
C SER A 538 -39.84 -36.07 -5.14
N GLU A 539 -40.29 -36.87 -6.11
CA GLU A 539 -40.29 -36.42 -7.50
C GLU A 539 -41.09 -35.14 -7.70
N LYS A 540 -42.06 -34.80 -6.84
CA LYS A 540 -42.83 -33.55 -6.93
C LYS A 540 -42.04 -32.35 -6.41
N THR A 541 -41.36 -32.52 -5.30
CA THR A 541 -40.82 -31.42 -4.49
C THR A 541 -39.31 -31.24 -4.64
N GLY A 542 -38.61 -32.25 -5.15
CA GLY A 542 -37.17 -32.18 -5.39
C GLY A 542 -36.32 -32.32 -4.14
N LEU A 543 -35.04 -31.97 -4.26
CA LEU A 543 -34.02 -32.02 -3.20
C LEU A 543 -33.95 -30.68 -2.47
N LEU A 544 -33.37 -30.62 -1.26
CA LEU A 544 -33.13 -29.33 -0.63
C LEU A 544 -32.06 -28.53 -1.38
N ALA A 545 -32.29 -27.23 -1.54
CA ALA A 545 -31.41 -26.28 -2.19
C ALA A 545 -30.72 -25.35 -1.17
N GLY A 546 -31.40 -25.00 -0.07
CA GLY A 546 -30.84 -24.10 0.94
C GLY A 546 -31.54 -24.18 2.29
N ILE A 547 -30.85 -23.71 3.32
CA ILE A 547 -31.38 -23.54 4.67
C ILE A 547 -30.97 -22.20 5.27
N ALA A 548 -31.83 -21.62 6.10
CA ALA A 548 -31.55 -20.39 6.82
C ALA A 548 -32.38 -20.32 8.10
N LEU A 549 -31.93 -19.51 9.05
CA LEU A 549 -32.74 -19.14 10.20
C LEU A 549 -33.49 -17.85 9.90
N VAL A 550 -34.79 -17.85 10.16
CA VAL A 550 -35.67 -16.72 9.93
C VAL A 550 -36.62 -16.51 11.10
N ASN A 551 -37.01 -15.27 11.34
CA ASN A 551 -38.15 -14.89 12.16
C ASN A 551 -39.26 -14.28 11.28
N ASP A 552 -40.37 -13.85 11.88
CA ASP A 552 -41.49 -13.24 11.13
C ASP A 552 -41.14 -11.87 10.54
N ASP A 553 -40.09 -11.21 11.02
CA ASP A 553 -39.60 -9.91 10.55
C ASP A 553 -38.55 -10.04 9.43
N ASN A 554 -38.39 -11.22 8.84
CA ASN A 554 -37.47 -11.42 7.71
C ASN A 554 -38.21 -11.56 6.37
N ASP A 555 -37.53 -11.13 5.31
CA ASP A 555 -37.88 -11.46 3.94
C ASP A 555 -36.89 -12.48 3.38
N VAL A 556 -37.40 -13.38 2.54
CA VAL A 556 -36.64 -14.46 1.90
C VAL A 556 -36.63 -14.20 0.41
N ILE A 557 -35.44 -14.17 -0.19
CA ILE A 557 -35.24 -14.07 -1.63
C ILE A 557 -34.83 -15.44 -2.16
N LEU A 558 -35.53 -15.92 -3.19
CA LEU A 558 -35.23 -17.15 -3.91
C LEU A 558 -34.81 -16.82 -5.34
N ILE A 559 -33.76 -17.47 -5.83
CA ILE A 559 -33.33 -17.38 -7.24
C ILE A 559 -33.30 -18.76 -7.89
N ASN A 560 -33.73 -18.85 -9.14
CA ASN A 560 -33.55 -20.04 -9.95
C ASN A 560 -32.39 -19.90 -10.97
N ASP A 561 -31.98 -21.03 -11.56
CA ASP A 561 -30.93 -21.11 -12.60
C ASP A 561 -31.21 -20.29 -13.86
N SER A 562 -32.47 -19.89 -14.09
CA SER A 562 -32.90 -19.01 -15.18
C SER A 562 -32.85 -17.52 -14.80
N GLY A 563 -32.41 -17.19 -13.58
CA GLY A 563 -32.26 -15.82 -13.09
C GLY A 563 -33.56 -15.16 -12.63
N VAL A 564 -34.63 -15.94 -12.42
CA VAL A 564 -35.90 -15.43 -11.88
C VAL A 564 -35.79 -15.31 -10.37
N LEU A 565 -36.08 -14.12 -9.85
CA LEU A 565 -36.09 -13.79 -8.43
C LEU A 565 -37.51 -13.68 -7.88
N ILE A 566 -37.71 -14.16 -6.64
CA ILE A 566 -38.93 -13.93 -5.86
C ILE A 566 -38.55 -13.54 -4.44
N ARG A 567 -39.19 -12.49 -3.90
CA ARG A 567 -39.13 -12.07 -2.49
C ARG A 567 -40.43 -12.46 -1.80
N ILE A 568 -40.33 -13.13 -0.65
CA ILE A 568 -41.46 -13.65 0.14
C ILE A 568 -41.24 -13.26 1.60
N SER A 569 -42.25 -12.74 2.28
CA SER A 569 -42.16 -12.52 3.72
C SER A 569 -42.12 -13.85 4.46
N ALA A 570 -41.16 -14.00 5.37
CA ALA A 570 -41.02 -15.22 6.15
C ALA A 570 -42.28 -15.52 6.98
N ALA A 571 -43.02 -14.49 7.40
CA ALA A 571 -44.30 -14.62 8.09
C ALA A 571 -45.37 -15.35 7.26
N GLU A 572 -45.32 -15.27 5.93
CA GLU A 572 -46.24 -15.96 5.03
C GLU A 572 -45.88 -17.44 4.85
N ILE A 573 -44.66 -17.85 5.24
CA ILE A 573 -44.22 -19.23 5.14
C ILE A 573 -44.73 -20.00 6.37
N PRO A 574 -45.53 -21.07 6.20
CA PRO A 574 -46.11 -21.79 7.32
C PRO A 574 -45.03 -22.49 8.15
N ILE A 575 -45.23 -22.43 9.47
CA ILE A 575 -44.48 -23.24 10.44
C ILE A 575 -45.11 -24.62 10.48
N LEU A 576 -44.32 -25.63 10.11
CA LEU A 576 -44.73 -27.03 10.01
C LEU A 576 -43.69 -27.92 10.66
N GLY A 577 -44.11 -29.11 11.08
CA GLY A 577 -43.20 -30.09 11.67
C GLY A 577 -42.07 -30.51 10.73
N ARG A 578 -40.98 -31.04 11.31
CA ARG A 578 -39.77 -31.41 10.57
C ARG A 578 -40.05 -32.37 9.42
N ASN A 579 -40.82 -33.44 9.66
CA ASN A 579 -41.05 -34.48 8.66
C ASN A 579 -42.25 -34.16 7.74
N THR A 580 -42.20 -33.02 7.05
CA THR A 580 -43.23 -32.57 6.11
C THR A 580 -42.58 -32.05 4.81
N GLN A 581 -43.37 -31.92 3.73
CA GLN A 581 -42.89 -31.44 2.43
C GLN A 581 -42.90 -29.91 2.28
N GLY A 582 -43.62 -29.21 3.16
CA GLY A 582 -43.82 -27.77 3.04
C GLY A 582 -44.83 -27.37 1.95
N VAL A 583 -44.86 -26.08 1.65
CA VAL A 583 -45.75 -25.46 0.66
C VAL A 583 -44.96 -24.91 -0.52
N THR A 584 -45.64 -24.63 -1.63
CA THR A 584 -44.99 -23.99 -2.79
C THR A 584 -44.67 -22.53 -2.49
N LEU A 585 -43.38 -22.20 -2.50
CA LEU A 585 -42.84 -20.85 -2.40
C LEU A 585 -42.58 -20.24 -3.78
N MET A 586 -42.04 -21.04 -4.71
CA MET A 586 -41.74 -20.63 -6.07
C MET A 586 -42.24 -21.67 -7.07
N ARG A 587 -42.92 -21.23 -8.13
CA ARG A 587 -43.33 -22.12 -9.23
C ARG A 587 -42.21 -22.24 -10.26
N THR A 588 -41.47 -23.33 -10.19
CA THR A 588 -40.41 -23.69 -11.14
C THR A 588 -41.01 -24.39 -12.37
N ARG A 589 -41.26 -23.67 -13.48
CA ARG A 589 -41.78 -24.30 -14.71
C ARG A 589 -40.69 -25.13 -15.43
N GLU A 590 -39.48 -24.58 -15.59
CA GLU A 590 -38.35 -25.24 -16.29
C GLU A 590 -36.96 -24.98 -15.64
N GLY A 591 -36.90 -24.35 -14.46
CA GLY A 591 -35.64 -24.00 -13.80
C GLY A 591 -35.62 -24.37 -12.33
N LYS A 592 -34.46 -24.66 -11.75
CA LYS A 592 -34.32 -25.06 -10.34
C LYS A 592 -33.95 -23.90 -9.45
N VAL A 593 -34.47 -23.85 -8.22
CA VAL A 593 -33.95 -22.94 -7.19
C VAL A 593 -32.49 -23.30 -6.93
N VAL A 594 -31.59 -22.34 -7.11
CA VAL A 594 -30.14 -22.54 -6.98
C VAL A 594 -29.56 -21.87 -5.74
N ASP A 595 -30.23 -20.82 -5.23
CA ASP A 595 -29.74 -20.10 -4.07
C ASP A 595 -30.89 -19.38 -3.34
N MET A 596 -30.62 -18.99 -2.10
CA MET A 596 -31.54 -18.18 -1.31
C MET A 596 -30.79 -17.24 -0.37
N ALA A 597 -31.37 -16.07 -0.13
CA ALA A 597 -30.86 -15.09 0.81
C ALA A 597 -31.96 -14.69 1.80
N VAL A 598 -31.55 -14.36 3.03
CA VAL A 598 -32.41 -13.77 4.04
C VAL A 598 -32.03 -12.32 4.20
N ILE A 599 -33.03 -11.45 4.14
CA ILE A 599 -32.88 -10.01 4.37
C ILE A 599 -33.78 -9.61 5.54
N GLU A 600 -33.28 -8.72 6.38
CA GLU A 600 -34.12 -8.08 7.41
C GLU A 600 -35.10 -7.10 6.74
N HIS A 601 -36.32 -7.01 7.27
CA HIS A 601 -37.39 -6.17 6.73
C HIS A 601 -37.05 -4.68 6.66
#